data_AF-A0A3L6DFA1-F1
#
_entry.id   AF-A0A3L6DFA1-F1
#
_cell.length_a   1.000
_cell.length_b   1.000
_cell.length_c   1.000
_cell.angle_alpha   90.00
_cell.angle_beta   90.00
_cell.angle_gamma   90.00
#
_symmetry.space_group_name_H-M   'P 1'
#
loop_
_entity.id
_entity.type
_entity.pdbx_description
1 polymer ?
#
loop_
_entity_poly.entity_id
_entity_poly.type
_entity_poly.pdbx_seq_one_letter_code
_entity_poly.pdbx_strand_id
1 'polypeptide(L)'
;MTKLFDRTFGTSTEDVVSDMDISEKIGLLQQFVKPRHLDIPKVQHNEALWLLAVKELQKINSFKAPREKLLCIMSCCQVINNLLLNISMSNDRTLSGADEFLPILIYVTIKASNS
;
A
#
# COMPACT_ATOMS: atom_id res chain seq x y z
N MET A 1 -5.51 -6.11 23.29
CA MET A 1 -4.51 -5.27 22.58
C MET A 1 -4.78 -3.77 22.75
N THR A 2 -6.01 -3.27 22.71
CA THR A 2 -6.31 -1.83 22.85
C THR A 2 -5.76 -1.18 24.13
N LYS A 3 -5.85 -1.87 25.28
CA LYS A 3 -5.32 -1.38 26.57
C LYS A 3 -3.79 -1.42 26.70
N LEU A 4 -3.11 -2.23 25.87
CA LEU A 4 -1.66 -2.39 25.89
C LEU A 4 -0.96 -1.62 24.76
N PHE A 5 -1.73 -1.07 23.81
CA PHE A 5 -1.23 -0.45 22.60
C PHE A 5 -0.12 0.57 22.88
N ASP A 6 -0.37 1.49 23.80
CA ASP A 6 0.57 2.58 24.13
C ASP A 6 1.85 2.06 24.85
N ARG A 7 1.89 0.78 25.24
CA ARG A 7 3.07 0.13 25.84
C ARG A 7 3.82 -0.81 24.90
N THR A 8 3.19 -1.25 23.82
CA THR A 8 3.73 -2.32 22.97
C THR A 8 3.91 -1.92 21.50
N PHE A 9 3.33 -0.81 21.04
CA PHE A 9 3.41 -0.38 19.64
C PHE A 9 4.36 0.81 19.51
N GLY A 10 5.47 0.65 18.78
CA GLY A 10 6.43 1.73 18.50
C GLY A 10 7.08 2.33 19.74
N THR A 11 7.26 1.54 20.81
CA THR A 11 7.75 2.06 22.10
C THR A 11 9.26 2.03 22.24
N SER A 12 9.97 1.26 21.40
CA SER A 12 11.43 1.24 21.40
C SER A 12 11.98 2.43 20.62
N THR A 13 13.16 2.91 21.02
CA THR A 13 13.86 3.97 20.28
C THR A 13 14.24 3.54 18.87
N GLU A 14 14.52 2.25 18.67
CA GLU A 14 14.85 1.66 17.37
C GLU A 14 13.66 1.69 16.40
N ASP A 15 12.45 1.40 16.89
CA ASP A 15 11.22 1.48 16.08
C ASP A 15 10.97 2.92 15.63
N VAL A 16 11.07 3.89 16.56
CA VAL A 16 10.83 5.31 16.25
C VAL A 16 11.82 5.83 15.22
N VAL A 17 13.11 5.51 15.36
CA VAL A 17 14.14 5.92 14.39
C VAL A 17 13.88 5.27 13.02
N SER A 18 13.54 3.97 13.00
CA SER A 18 13.25 3.26 11.76
C SER A 18 12.02 3.83 11.04
N ASP A 19 10.96 4.16 11.79
CA ASP A 19 9.75 4.80 11.25
C ASP A 19 10.06 6.19 10.67
N MET A 20 10.90 6.98 11.34
CA MET A 20 11.34 8.29 10.84
C MET A 20 12.14 8.17 9.54
N ASP A 21 13.12 7.27 9.50
CA ASP A 21 13.96 7.03 8.31
C ASP A 21 13.12 6.57 7.11
N ILE A 22 12.15 5.68 7.35
CA ILE A 22 11.25 5.18 6.31
C ILE A 22 10.33 6.31 5.83
N SER A 23 9.75 7.10 6.74
CA SER A 23 8.88 8.22 6.42
C SER A 23 9.60 9.27 5.56
N GLU A 24 10.83 9.62 5.92
CA GLU A 24 11.66 10.55 5.13
C GLU A 24 11.92 10.01 3.72
N LYS A 25 12.37 8.76 3.61
CA LYS A 25 12.63 8.11 2.31
C LYS A 25 11.39 8.09 1.44
N ILE A 26 10.24 7.70 1.98
CA ILE A 26 8.99 7.67 1.23
C ILE A 26 8.57 9.09 0.80
N GLY A 27 8.72 10.08 1.67
CA GLY A 27 8.43 11.49 1.37
C GLY A 27 9.24 12.01 0.19
N LEU A 28 10.52 11.64 0.06
CA LEU A 28 11.36 11.97 -1.09
C LEU A 28 10.91 11.21 -2.35
N LEU A 29 10.70 9.90 -2.25
CA LEU A 29 10.26 9.06 -3.38
C LEU A 29 8.91 9.53 -3.95
N GLN A 30 7.99 9.96 -3.10
CA GLN A 30 6.65 10.40 -3.49
C GLN A 30 6.67 11.53 -4.54
N GLN A 31 7.68 12.40 -4.52
CA GLN A 31 7.80 13.57 -5.39
C GLN A 31 8.06 13.23 -6.86
N PHE A 32 8.79 12.15 -7.13
CA PHE A 32 9.26 11.84 -8.49
C PHE A 32 8.91 10.44 -8.98
N VAL A 33 8.58 9.49 -8.09
CA VAL A 33 8.24 8.12 -8.50
C VAL A 33 6.94 8.12 -9.31
N LYS A 34 7.05 7.53 -10.50
CA LYS A 34 5.97 7.33 -11.48
C LYS A 34 5.80 5.82 -11.68
N PRO A 35 4.61 5.35 -12.10
CA PRO A 35 4.36 3.91 -12.29
C PRO A 35 5.38 3.21 -13.21
N ARG A 36 5.86 3.91 -14.24
CA ARG A 36 6.90 3.43 -15.16
C ARG A 36 8.26 3.13 -14.51
N HIS A 37 8.56 3.70 -13.35
CA HIS A 37 9.82 3.42 -12.63
C HIS A 37 9.75 2.10 -11.86
N LEU A 38 8.56 1.52 -11.75
CA LEU A 38 8.29 0.23 -11.11
C LEU A 38 7.78 -0.78 -12.16
N ASP A 39 8.04 -0.56 -13.45
CA ASP A 39 7.62 -1.45 -14.53
C ASP A 39 6.10 -1.68 -14.64
N ILE A 40 5.27 -0.75 -14.14
CA ILE A 40 3.81 -0.84 -14.25
C ILE A 40 3.35 -0.41 -15.65
N PRO A 41 2.84 -1.32 -16.50
CA PRO A 41 2.36 -1.00 -17.85
C PRO A 41 1.15 -0.08 -17.82
N LYS A 42 1.01 0.77 -18.85
CA LYS A 42 -0.10 1.73 -18.98
C LYS A 42 -1.49 1.09 -18.94
N VAL A 43 -1.61 -0.17 -19.37
CA VAL A 43 -2.86 -0.94 -19.33
C VAL A 43 -3.37 -1.13 -17.90
N GLN A 44 -2.48 -1.07 -16.91
CA GLN A 44 -2.80 -1.18 -15.49
C GLN A 44 -3.00 0.17 -14.79
N HIS A 45 -2.96 1.28 -15.53
CA HIS A 45 -3.10 2.61 -14.93
C HIS A 45 -4.58 2.89 -14.68
N ASN A 46 -4.99 2.82 -13.41
CA ASN A 46 -6.31 3.21 -12.96
C ASN A 46 -6.19 4.05 -11.69
N GLU A 47 -6.08 5.37 -11.89
CA GLU A 47 -5.84 6.32 -10.80
C GLU A 47 -6.94 6.29 -9.73
N ALA A 48 -8.19 6.07 -10.13
CA ALA A 48 -9.31 6.00 -9.19
C ALA A 48 -9.21 4.78 -8.26
N LEU A 49 -8.89 3.59 -8.81
CA LEU A 49 -8.71 2.37 -8.02
C LEU A 49 -7.43 2.40 -7.17
N TRP A 50 -6.35 3.00 -7.67
CA TRP A 50 -5.14 3.22 -6.87
C TRP A 50 -5.40 4.17 -5.71
N LEU A 51 -6.16 5.25 -5.92
CA LEU A 51 -6.58 6.15 -4.86
C LEU A 51 -7.42 5.43 -3.80
N LEU A 52 -8.28 4.48 -4.22
CA LEU A 52 -9.05 3.67 -3.29
C LEU A 52 -8.15 2.76 -2.45
N ALA A 53 -7.17 2.08 -3.08
CA ALA A 53 -6.19 1.26 -2.37
C ALA A 53 -5.35 2.07 -1.36
N VAL A 54 -4.91 3.27 -1.77
CA VAL A 54 -4.23 4.25 -0.89
C VAL A 54 -5.09 4.56 0.33
N LYS A 55 -6.37 4.88 0.13
CA LYS A 55 -7.29 5.19 1.24
C LYS A 55 -7.52 4.02 2.18
N GLU A 56 -7.60 2.78 1.67
CA GLU A 56 -7.70 1.60 2.53
C GLU A 56 -6.45 1.44 3.40
N LEU A 57 -5.26 1.62 2.82
CA LEU A 57 -4.00 1.49 3.54
C LEU A 57 -3.81 2.58 4.62
N GLN A 58 -4.20 3.83 4.33
CA GLN A 58 -4.10 4.95 5.26
C GLN A 58 -4.90 4.76 6.57
N LYS A 59 -5.96 3.93 6.55
CA LYS A 59 -6.75 3.63 7.76
C LYS A 59 -5.97 2.83 8.81
N ILE A 60 -4.82 2.25 8.47
CA ILE A 60 -4.06 1.39 9.38
C ILE A 60 -3.71 2.08 10.71
N ASN A 61 -3.48 3.39 10.70
CA ASN A 61 -3.15 4.17 11.90
C ASN A 61 -4.39 4.57 12.72
N SER A 62 -5.59 4.46 12.17
CA SER A 62 -6.84 4.72 12.87
C SER A 62 -7.25 3.58 13.81
N PHE A 63 -6.66 2.40 13.67
CA PHE A 63 -7.01 1.22 14.46
C PHE A 63 -5.89 0.81 15.43
N LYS A 64 -6.28 0.43 16.65
CA LYS A 64 -5.36 -0.13 17.66
C LYS A 64 -5.32 -1.66 17.65
N ALA A 65 -6.36 -2.33 17.17
CA ALA A 65 -6.40 -3.79 17.17
C ALA A 65 -5.56 -4.36 16.00
N PRO A 66 -4.67 -5.36 16.24
CA PRO A 66 -3.86 -5.95 15.18
C PRO A 66 -4.69 -6.53 14.02
N ARG A 67 -5.84 -7.14 14.35
CA ARG A 67 -6.78 -7.67 13.35
C ARG A 67 -7.29 -6.57 12.41
N GLU A 68 -7.66 -5.41 12.95
CA GLU A 68 -8.17 -4.29 12.15
C GLU A 68 -7.06 -3.66 11.29
N LYS A 69 -5.85 -3.54 11.83
CA LYS A 69 -4.66 -3.13 11.05
C LYS A 69 -4.40 -4.07 9.88
N LEU A 70 -4.47 -5.38 10.10
CA LEU A 70 -4.31 -6.39 9.05
C LEU A 70 -5.43 -6.29 8.00
N LEU A 71 -6.67 -6.04 8.42
CA LEU A 71 -7.79 -5.87 7.49
C LEU A 71 -7.58 -4.68 6.56
N CYS A 72 -6.99 -3.57 7.01
CA CYS A 72 -6.64 -2.44 6.13
C CYS A 72 -5.69 -2.86 5.01
N ILE A 73 -4.67 -3.65 5.35
CA ILE A 73 -3.71 -4.21 4.37
C ILE A 73 -4.44 -5.14 3.41
N MET A 74 -5.26 -6.07 3.92
CA MET A 74 -6.03 -7.00 3.09
C MET A 74 -6.98 -6.29 2.14
N SER A 75 -7.70 -5.26 2.61
CA SER A 75 -8.61 -4.45 1.79
C SER A 75 -7.85 -3.70 0.70
N CYS A 76 -6.70 -3.11 0.99
CA CYS A 76 -5.81 -2.54 -0.02
C CYS A 76 -5.41 -3.58 -1.09
N CYS A 77 -4.95 -4.76 -0.67
CA CYS A 77 -4.56 -5.84 -1.58
C CYS A 77 -5.74 -6.35 -2.43
N GLN A 78 -6.95 -6.46 -1.86
CA GLN A 78 -8.16 -6.87 -2.59
C GLN A 78 -8.51 -5.87 -3.69
N VAL A 79 -8.37 -4.57 -3.44
CA VAL A 79 -8.62 -3.52 -4.44
C VAL A 79 -7.64 -3.63 -5.60
N ILE A 80 -6.36 -3.85 -5.31
CA ILE A 80 -5.33 -4.07 -6.33
C ILE A 80 -5.61 -5.35 -7.14
N ASN A 81 -5.97 -6.45 -6.47
CA ASN A 81 -6.30 -7.71 -7.15
C ASN A 81 -7.53 -7.57 -8.04
N ASN A 82 -8.58 -6.89 -7.59
CA ASN A 82 -9.78 -6.67 -8.39
C ASN A 82 -9.47 -5.82 -9.64
N LEU A 83 -8.59 -4.81 -9.53
CA LEU A 83 -8.10 -4.06 -10.67
C LEU A 83 -7.42 -4.99 -11.69
N LEU A 84 -6.49 -5.81 -11.23
CA LEU A 84 -5.73 -6.73 -12.08
C LEU A 84 -6.62 -7.78 -12.74
N LEU A 85 -7.57 -8.37 -12.00
CA LEU A 85 -8.54 -9.32 -12.55
C LEU A 85 -9.40 -8.72 -13.66
N ASN A 86 -9.87 -7.47 -13.49
CA ASN A 86 -10.64 -6.78 -14.54
C ASN A 86 -9.83 -6.56 -15.82
N ILE A 87 -8.52 -6.33 -15.68
CA ILE A 87 -7.60 -6.15 -16.81
C ILE A 87 -7.29 -7.48 -17.49
N SER A 88 -7.09 -8.57 -16.74
CA SER A 88 -6.91 -9.91 -17.29
C SER A 88 -8.14 -10.37 -18.07
N MET A 89 -9.35 -10.17 -17.51
CA MET A 89 -10.60 -10.55 -18.16
C MET A 89 -10.87 -9.79 -19.47
N SER A 90 -10.37 -8.55 -19.58
CA SER A 90 -10.57 -7.72 -20.77
C SER A 90 -9.53 -7.95 -21.88
N ASN A 91 -8.37 -8.54 -21.55
CA ASN A 91 -7.26 -8.68 -22.50
C ASN A 91 -6.93 -10.13 -22.89
N ASP A 92 -7.73 -11.13 -22.47
CA ASP A 92 -7.48 -12.56 -22.72
C ASP A 92 -6.06 -13.00 -22.29
N ARG A 93 -5.49 -12.30 -21.30
CA ARG A 93 -4.13 -12.50 -20.79
C ARG A 93 -4.12 -13.47 -19.63
N THR A 94 -2.96 -14.09 -19.43
CA THR A 94 -2.63 -14.96 -18.30
C THR A 94 -3.01 -14.31 -16.96
N LEU A 95 -3.38 -15.17 -16.00
CA LEU A 95 -3.75 -14.78 -14.64
C LEU A 95 -2.71 -13.80 -14.04
N SER A 96 -3.20 -12.70 -13.46
CA SER A 96 -2.32 -11.75 -12.79
C SER A 96 -1.57 -12.39 -11.63
N GLY A 97 -0.25 -12.31 -11.69
CA GLY A 97 0.67 -12.88 -10.70
C GLY A 97 1.30 -11.83 -9.79
N ALA A 98 2.28 -12.26 -9.01
CA ALA A 98 3.05 -11.39 -8.12
C ALA A 98 3.79 -10.27 -8.88
N ASP A 99 4.23 -10.53 -10.11
CA ASP A 99 4.96 -9.57 -10.94
C ASP A 99 4.09 -8.38 -11.39
N GLU A 100 2.77 -8.56 -11.45
CA GLU A 100 1.83 -7.47 -11.74
C GLU A 100 1.34 -6.80 -10.46
N PHE A 101 1.23 -7.57 -9.37
CA PHE A 101 0.70 -7.10 -8.09
C PHE A 101 1.72 -6.25 -7.29
N LEU A 102 2.94 -6.77 -7.11
CA LEU A 102 3.93 -6.18 -6.21
C LEU A 102 4.33 -4.76 -6.63
N PRO A 103 4.58 -4.46 -7.91
CA PRO A 103 4.83 -3.08 -8.34
C PRO A 103 3.73 -2.09 -7.97
N ILE A 104 2.46 -2.49 -8.16
CA ILE A 104 1.31 -1.65 -7.82
C ILE A 104 1.23 -1.46 -6.31
N LEU A 105 1.46 -2.51 -5.51
CA LEU A 105 1.49 -2.40 -4.06
C LEU A 105 2.59 -1.43 -3.59
N ILE A 106 3.81 -1.55 -4.11
CA ILE A 106 4.92 -0.63 -3.78
C ILE A 106 4.53 0.81 -4.13
N TYR A 107 3.98 1.04 -5.32
CA TYR A 107 3.53 2.37 -5.74
C TYR A 107 2.45 2.94 -4.81
N VAL A 108 1.43 2.13 -4.48
CA VAL A 108 0.35 2.51 -3.56
C VAL A 108 0.91 2.82 -2.17
N THR A 109 1.83 2.01 -1.65
CA THR A 109 2.47 2.26 -0.35
C THR A 109 3.23 3.59 -0.33
N ILE A 110 4.00 3.89 -1.39
CA ILE A 110 4.70 5.17 -1.51
C ILE A 110 3.72 6.34 -1.53
N LYS A 111 2.58 6.21 -2.24
CA LYS A 111 1.56 7.26 -2.34
C LYS A 111 0.63 7.35 -1.13
N ALA A 112 0.60 6.35 -0.27
CA ALA A 112 -0.24 6.32 0.93
C ALA A 112 0.38 7.06 2.12
N SER A 113 1.71 7.24 2.12
CA SER A 113 2.45 7.99 3.15
C SER A 113 2.26 9.50 2.99
N ASN A 114 1.02 9.95 3.16
CA ASN A 114 0.65 11.35 3.27
C ASN A 114 -0.12 11.49 4.58
N SER A 115 0.57 11.91 5.64
CA SER A 115 0.00 12.44 6.88
C SER A 115 0.80 13.68 7.27
#